data_AF-A0AAU4H346-F1
#
_entry.id   AF-A0AAU4H346-F1
#
_cell.length_a   1.000
_cell.length_b   1.000
_cell.length_c   1.000
_cell.angle_alpha   90.00
_cell.angle_beta   90.00
_cell.angle_gamma   90.00
#
_symmetry.space_group_name_H-M   'P 1'
#
loop_
_entity.id
_entity.type
_entity.pdbx_description
1 polymer ?
#
loop_
_entity_poly.entity_id
_entity_poly.type
_entity_poly.pdbx_seq_one_letter_code
_entity_poly.pdbx_strand_id
1 'polypeptide(L)'
;MSDIPPDLTWERAAPPDATGPGPWIELAFGPGDDGEAPVYIRETSDPENVVTTNRRKWDAFVLGVQAGEFDHFVEGVEGMEGVENTTDPTPPETTGIGPDAPNALDALDTPDA
;
A
#
# COMPACT_ATOMS: atom_id res chain seq x y z
N MET A 1 -14.29 -12.15 0.12
CA MET A 1 -14.38 -10.82 0.73
C MET A 1 -15.22 -10.97 1.99
N SER A 2 -14.76 -10.47 3.13
CA SER A 2 -15.58 -10.44 4.35
C SER A 2 -16.83 -9.61 4.07
N ASP A 3 -17.99 -10.07 4.54
CA ASP A 3 -19.23 -9.32 4.45
C ASP A 3 -19.15 -8.18 5.49
N ILE A 4 -18.90 -6.96 5.03
CA ILE A 4 -18.70 -5.78 5.89
C ILE A 4 -20.09 -5.19 6.18
N PRO A 5 -20.46 -4.99 7.46
CA PRO A 5 -21.73 -4.36 7.80
C PRO A 5 -21.86 -2.97 7.16
N PRO A 6 -23.01 -2.63 6.56
CA PRO A 6 -23.19 -1.36 5.85
C PRO A 6 -23.34 -0.15 6.78
N ASP A 7 -23.64 -0.37 8.06
CA ASP A 7 -24.01 0.63 9.07
C ASP A 7 -22.89 0.88 10.11
N LEU A 8 -21.64 0.65 9.72
CA LEU A 8 -20.48 0.92 10.56
C LEU A 8 -20.29 2.42 10.83
N THR A 9 -19.96 2.75 12.07
CA THR A 9 -19.47 4.08 12.44
C THR A 9 -17.95 4.11 12.28
N TRP A 10 -17.48 4.86 11.29
CA TRP A 10 -16.06 5.02 11.01
C TRP A 10 -15.49 6.23 11.76
N GLU A 11 -14.46 5.98 12.57
CA GLU A 11 -13.71 7.00 13.28
C GLU A 11 -12.38 7.23 12.55
N ARG A 12 -12.16 8.47 12.11
CA ARG A 12 -10.96 8.87 11.39
C ARG A 12 -9.84 9.22 12.37
N ALA A 13 -8.72 8.52 12.28
CA ALA A 13 -7.51 8.81 13.04
C ALA A 13 -6.73 9.96 12.39
N ALA A 14 -7.21 11.18 12.58
CA ALA A 14 -6.58 12.41 12.09
C ALA A 14 -6.63 13.52 13.14
N PRO A 15 -5.75 14.53 13.08
CA PRO A 15 -5.88 15.74 13.88
C PRO A 15 -7.27 16.38 13.70
N PRO A 16 -7.86 17.00 14.75
CA PRO A 16 -9.22 17.55 14.68
C PRO A 16 -9.45 18.55 13.54
N ASP A 17 -8.44 19.36 13.23
CA ASP A 17 -8.51 20.40 12.20
C ASP A 17 -8.00 19.93 10.82
N ALA A 18 -7.61 18.66 10.69
CA ALA A 18 -7.07 18.13 9.44
C ALA A 18 -8.18 18.01 8.37
N THR A 19 -7.91 18.53 7.17
CA THR A 19 -8.78 18.43 6.00
C THR A 19 -8.11 17.63 4.88
N GLY A 20 -8.91 17.07 3.97
CA GLY A 20 -8.41 16.30 2.82
C GLY A 20 -8.16 14.82 3.15
N PRO A 21 -7.66 14.05 2.16
CA PRO A 21 -7.54 12.60 2.28
C PRO A 21 -6.45 12.17 3.28
N GLY A 22 -5.31 12.90 3.30
CA GLY A 22 -4.16 12.64 4.18
C GLY A 22 -3.66 11.18 4.22
N PRO A 23 -2.66 10.87 5.06
CA PRO A 23 -2.25 9.49 5.33
C PRO A 23 -3.12 8.88 6.45
N TRP A 24 -4.42 9.20 6.45
CA TRP A 24 -5.30 8.89 7.57
C TRP A 24 -5.92 7.51 7.40
N ILE A 25 -5.94 6.74 8.49
CA ILE A 25 -6.75 5.53 8.58
C ILE A 25 -8.11 5.85 9.22
N GLU A 26 -9.11 5.05 8.88
CA GLU A 26 -10.41 5.04 9.55
C GLU A 26 -10.64 3.67 10.17
N LEU A 27 -11.28 3.65 11.34
CA LEU A 27 -11.57 2.44 12.11
C LEU A 27 -13.04 2.33 12.42
N ALA A 28 -13.58 1.11 12.38
CA ALA A 28 -14.93 0.83 12.85
C ALA A 28 -14.96 -0.46 13.68
N PHE A 29 -15.64 -0.40 14.82
CA PHE A 29 -15.93 -1.58 15.63
C PHE A 29 -17.24 -2.19 15.16
N GLY A 30 -17.19 -3.47 14.79
CA GLY A 30 -18.40 -4.22 14.45
C GLY A 30 -19.17 -4.68 15.69
N PRO A 31 -20.27 -5.42 15.48
CA PRO A 31 -21.13 -5.88 16.57
C PRO A 31 -20.41 -6.86 17.50
N GLY A 32 -20.79 -6.82 18.78
CA GLY A 32 -20.23 -7.66 19.84
C GLY A 32 -19.21 -6.92 20.70
N ASP A 33 -18.94 -7.48 21.88
CA ASP A 33 -18.04 -6.86 22.85
C ASP A 33 -16.90 -7.76 23.33
N ASP A 34 -16.84 -8.99 22.83
CA ASP A 34 -15.76 -9.92 23.16
C ASP A 34 -14.49 -9.67 22.33
N GLY A 35 -13.43 -10.42 22.63
CA GLY A 35 -12.15 -10.29 21.93
C GLY A 35 -12.18 -10.77 20.47
N GLU A 36 -13.23 -11.45 20.03
CA GLU A 36 -13.41 -11.88 18.64
C GLU A 36 -14.26 -10.90 17.82
N ALA A 37 -14.91 -9.93 18.47
CA ALA A 37 -15.66 -8.86 17.81
C ALA A 37 -14.78 -8.18 16.73
N PRO A 38 -15.30 -8.01 15.50
CA PRO A 38 -14.49 -7.57 14.39
C PRO A 38 -14.12 -6.08 14.51
N VAL A 39 -12.91 -5.76 14.05
CA VAL A 39 -12.43 -4.39 13.88
C VAL A 39 -12.07 -4.22 12.41
N TYR A 40 -12.69 -3.22 11.78
CA TYR A 40 -12.49 -2.89 10.37
C TYR A 40 -11.58 -1.67 10.28
N ILE A 41 -10.61 -1.73 9.36
CA ILE A 41 -9.63 -0.67 9.15
C ILE A 41 -9.55 -0.41 7.64
N ARG A 42 -9.49 0.86 7.26
CA ARG A 42 -9.31 1.30 5.87
C ARG A 42 -8.52 2.59 5.79
N GLU A 43 -8.03 2.94 4.62
CA GLU A 43 -7.48 4.26 4.36
C GLU A 43 -8.59 5.26 4.00
N THR A 44 -8.43 6.51 4.41
CA THR A 44 -9.37 7.59 4.03
C THR A 44 -9.34 7.84 2.52
N SER A 45 -8.19 7.63 1.86
CA SER A 45 -8.00 7.75 0.41
C SER A 45 -8.50 6.55 -0.40
N ASP A 46 -8.65 5.38 0.22
CA ASP A 46 -9.07 4.13 -0.44
C ASP A 46 -10.12 3.39 0.41
N PRO A 47 -11.36 3.93 0.50
CA PRO A 47 -12.37 3.45 1.43
C PRO A 47 -12.94 2.06 1.10
N GLU A 48 -12.69 1.56 -0.11
CA GLU A 48 -13.14 0.24 -0.58
C GLU A 48 -12.18 -0.89 -0.16
N ASN A 49 -10.94 -0.54 0.18
CA ASN A 49 -9.92 -1.50 0.61
C ASN A 49 -9.94 -1.64 2.13
N VAL A 50 -10.81 -2.53 2.61
CA VAL A 50 -11.01 -2.78 4.04
C VAL A 50 -10.28 -4.04 4.47
N VAL A 51 -9.44 -3.90 5.50
CA VAL A 51 -8.87 -5.04 6.23
C VAL A 51 -9.67 -5.29 7.51
N THR A 52 -9.77 -6.56 7.92
CA THR A 52 -10.52 -6.96 9.12
C THR A 52 -9.63 -7.72 10.09
N THR A 53 -9.66 -7.30 11.34
CA THR A 53 -9.06 -8.01 12.49
C THR A 53 -10.12 -8.19 13.58
N ASN A 54 -9.73 -8.52 14.81
CA ASN A 54 -10.63 -8.59 15.96
C ASN A 54 -10.14 -7.72 17.12
N ARG A 55 -11.01 -7.47 18.11
CA ARG A 55 -10.71 -6.65 19.29
C ARG A 55 -9.42 -7.09 19.99
N ARG A 56 -9.24 -8.39 20.23
CA ARG A 56 -8.05 -8.89 20.95
C ARG A 56 -6.74 -8.56 20.23
N LYS A 57 -6.70 -8.75 18.91
CA LYS A 57 -5.51 -8.43 18.10
C LYS A 57 -5.31 -6.93 17.99
N TRP A 58 -6.39 -6.17 17.85
CA TRP A 58 -6.35 -4.71 17.82
C TRP A 58 -5.78 -4.14 19.12
N ASP A 59 -6.25 -4.61 20.28
CA ASP A 59 -5.76 -4.16 21.58
C ASP A 59 -4.27 -4.48 21.77
N ALA A 60 -3.85 -5.68 21.38
CA ALA A 60 -2.44 -6.07 21.41
C ALA A 60 -1.57 -5.19 20.48
N PHE A 61 -2.07 -4.87 19.29
CA PHE A 61 -1.40 -3.96 18.36
C PHE A 61 -1.25 -2.56 18.95
N VAL A 62 -2.31 -1.99 19.52
CA VAL A 62 -2.27 -0.68 20.18
C VAL A 62 -1.26 -0.66 21.33
N LEU A 63 -1.22 -1.72 22.15
CA LEU A 63 -0.23 -1.84 23.22
C LEU A 63 1.21 -1.89 22.68
N GLY A 64 1.46 -2.61 21.58
CA GLY A 64 2.76 -2.64 20.93
C GLY A 64 3.18 -1.27 20.38
N VAL A 65 2.25 -0.55 19.75
CA VAL A 65 2.47 0.84 19.28
C VAL A 65 2.81 1.77 20.45
N GLN A 66 2.05 1.71 21.54
CA GLN A 66 2.30 2.53 22.73
C GLN A 66 3.63 2.20 23.42
N ALA A 67 4.10 0.96 23.30
CA ALA A 67 5.40 0.53 23.81
C ALA A 67 6.59 0.97 22.92
N GLY A 68 6.33 1.61 21.78
CA GLY A 68 7.37 2.00 20.82
C GLY A 68 7.96 0.83 20.04
N GLU A 69 7.29 -0.33 19.99
CA GLU A 69 7.78 -1.52 19.31
C GLU A 69 8.06 -1.26 17.81
N PHE A 70 7.37 -0.29 17.22
CA PHE A 70 7.43 0.05 15.81
C PHE A 70 8.31 1.26 15.46
N ASP A 71 8.89 1.96 16.44
CA ASP A 71 9.63 3.20 16.20
C ASP A 71 10.90 2.99 15.36
N HIS A 72 11.45 1.78 15.40
CA HIS A 72 12.62 1.40 14.61
C HIS A 72 12.34 1.22 13.10
N PHE A 73 11.07 1.16 12.68
CA PHE A 73 10.70 1.04 11.26
C PHE A 73 10.72 2.39 10.52
N VAL A 74 11.00 3.50 11.21
CA VAL A 74 10.98 4.87 10.65
C VAL A 74 12.37 5.31 10.17
N GLU A 75 13.43 4.58 10.53
CA GLU A 75 14.82 4.91 10.15
C GLU A 75 15.01 4.73 8.62
N GLY A 76 14.89 5.84 7.87
CA GLY A 76 15.03 5.88 6.41
C GLY A 76 14.00 6.72 5.65
N VAL A 77 12.99 7.30 6.31
CA VAL A 77 11.93 8.10 5.63
C VAL A 77 12.31 9.58 5.44
N GLU A 78 13.45 10.04 5.96
CA GLU A 78 13.93 11.44 5.89
C GLU A 78 14.32 11.95 4.48
N GLY A 79 13.86 11.31 3.40
CA GLY A 79 14.16 11.68 2.00
C GLY A 79 12.97 11.76 1.06
N MET A 80 11.71 11.57 1.51
CA MET A 80 10.52 11.65 0.64
C MET A 80 9.78 13.00 0.72
N GLU A 81 10.49 14.10 0.96
CA GLU A 81 9.95 15.43 0.65
C GLU A 81 10.06 15.68 -0.86
N GLY A 82 9.09 15.20 -1.65
CA GLY A 82 8.96 15.66 -3.04
C GLY A 82 8.51 14.68 -4.11
N VAL A 83 7.93 13.51 -3.82
CA VAL A 83 7.27 12.75 -4.90
C VAL A 83 5.91 13.36 -5.20
N GLU A 84 5.94 14.35 -6.09
CA GLU A 84 4.80 14.72 -6.92
C GLU A 84 4.16 13.46 -7.49
N ASN A 85 2.85 13.33 -7.31
CA ASN A 85 2.04 12.24 -7.85
C ASN A 85 1.91 12.42 -9.37
N THR A 86 3.01 12.22 -10.10
CA THR A 86 2.99 12.09 -11.56
C THR A 86 2.60 10.66 -11.87
N THR A 87 1.36 10.51 -12.30
CA THR A 87 0.81 9.37 -13.02
C THR A 87 1.85 8.59 -13.84
N ASP A 88 1.89 7.28 -13.58
CA ASP A 88 2.28 6.17 -14.47
C ASP A 88 3.77 6.10 -14.90
N PRO A 89 4.55 5.09 -14.47
CA PRO A 89 5.77 4.78 -15.17
C PRO A 89 5.39 4.11 -16.50
N THR A 90 5.40 4.88 -17.58
CA THR A 90 5.45 4.33 -18.93
C THR A 90 6.54 3.24 -18.96
N PRO A 91 6.26 1.99 -19.39
CA PRO A 91 7.31 1.00 -19.56
C PRO A 91 8.36 1.59 -20.51
N PRO A 92 9.66 1.31 -20.32
CA PRO A 92 10.65 1.77 -21.29
C PRO A 92 10.24 1.26 -22.67
N GLU A 93 10.10 2.18 -23.64
CA GLU A 93 9.94 1.79 -25.04
C GLU A 93 11.05 0.78 -25.36
N THR A 94 10.66 -0.40 -25.82
CA THR A 94 11.61 -1.28 -26.49
C THR A 94 12.10 -0.47 -27.68
N THR A 95 13.34 0.00 -27.64
CA THR A 95 13.95 0.65 -28.79
C THR A 95 13.84 -0.32 -29.94
N GLY A 96 12.91 -0.05 -30.86
CA GLY A 96 12.80 -0.74 -32.11
C GLY A 96 14.15 -0.61 -32.80
N ILE A 97 14.86 -1.73 -32.93
CA ILE A 97 15.87 -1.86 -33.97
C ILE A 97 15.11 -1.60 -35.27
N GLY A 98 15.41 -0.47 -35.91
CA GLY A 98 14.87 -0.16 -37.23
C GLY A 98 15.14 -1.33 -38.20
N PRO A 99 14.33 -1.51 -39.25
CA PRO A 99 14.42 -2.65 -40.16
C PRO A 99 15.66 -2.61 -41.10
N ASP A 100 16.84 -2.23 -40.60
CA ASP A 100 18.07 -2.07 -41.39
C ASP A 100 19.36 -2.39 -40.60
N ALA A 101 19.31 -3.33 -39.65
CA ALA A 101 20.53 -3.95 -39.12
C ALA A 101 20.71 -5.35 -39.75
N PRO A 102 21.86 -5.66 -40.40
CA PRO A 102 22.08 -6.98 -40.95
C PRO A 102 22.11 -8.03 -39.84
N ASN A 103 21.40 -9.15 -40.03
CA ASN A 103 21.35 -10.25 -39.09
C ASN A 103 22.76 -10.77 -38.81
N ALA A 104 23.21 -10.65 -37.56
CA ALA A 104 24.48 -11.20 -37.07
C ALA A 104 24.46 -12.74 -36.93
N LEU A 105 23.54 -13.43 -37.62
CA LEU A 105 23.44 -14.89 -37.65
C LEU A 105 23.97 -15.53 -38.95
N ASP A 106 24.42 -14.75 -39.93
CA ASP A 106 25.02 -15.25 -41.18
C ASP A 106 26.57 -15.28 -41.18
N ALA A 107 27.23 -14.99 -40.05
CA ALA A 107 28.70 -14.91 -39.98
C ALA A 107 29.39 -16.16 -39.42
N LEU A 108 28.68 -17.28 -39.29
CA LEU A 108 29.24 -18.56 -38.80
C LEU A 108 29.06 -19.69 -39.82
N ASP A 109 29.46 -19.46 -41.06
CA ASP A 109 29.87 -20.55 -41.95
C ASP A 109 30.91 -20.04 -42.95
N THR A 110 32.19 -20.14 -42.59
CA THR A 110 33.28 -20.10 -43.56
C THR A 110 34.16 -21.31 -43.25
N PRO A 111 34.28 -22.30 -44.15
CA PRO A 111 35.17 -23.42 -43.91
C PRO A 111 36.64 -22.99 -43.94
N ASP A 112 37.38 -23.65 -43.07
CA ASP A 112 38.83 -23.64 -42.88
C ASP A 112 39.59 -24.04 -44.17
N ALA A 113 40.73 -23.38 -44.37
CA ALA A 113 41.90 -23.71 -45.24
C ALA A 113 41.70 -24.01 -46.74
#